data_AF-A0A2T2Z6P1-F1
#
_entry.id   AF-A0A2T2Z6P1-F1
#
_cell.length_a   1.000
_cell.length_b   1.000
_cell.length_c   1.000
_cell.angle_alpha   90.00
_cell.angle_beta   90.00
_cell.angle_gamma   90.00
#
_symmetry.space_group_name_H-M   'P 1'
#
loop_
_entity.id
_entity.type
_entity.pdbx_description
1 polymer ?
#
loop_
_entity_poly.entity_id
_entity_poly.type
_entity_poly.pdbx_seq_one_letter_code
_entity_poly.pdbx_strand_id
1 'polypeptide(L)'
;MARPTGRVLILLELLQSGGTRTVAELADRLGVEGRTVRRYVDHLIDLDIPVESVRGRYGGYRLAAGYRLPPLMFSDDEALAVLLGLLAGRRNGWAPTDVTASETAAAKIRRVLPAPLTRRLDTLLESFDVTEQPDAAAPAQAAVLLAIADAVRHRRPVTIRYTDRRGRGSERVLHSYGLVAHAGRWYVTGTDPRLGEDRTFRMDRVTDVRTLPGSFDPPAEFDAARHLVSGFAAADYRYDIGLRIFGTTEQIRAHLPATVATVAPADDEEAPQRWWRVDVRAERLEWLPPVLAALDRPFVIDRPEELRDRVRALADRLAASARRT
;
A
#
# COMPACT_ATOMS: atom_id res chain seq x y z
N MET A 1 -30.13 10.13 36.84
CA MET A 1 -29.16 9.14 37.37
C MET A 1 -28.54 8.38 36.22
N ALA A 2 -27.23 8.51 35.98
CA ALA A 2 -26.55 7.77 34.92
C ALA A 2 -26.65 6.25 35.19
N ARG A 3 -27.15 5.50 34.21
CA ARG A 3 -27.26 4.03 34.29
C ARG A 3 -25.86 3.42 34.44
N PRO A 4 -25.64 2.39 35.29
CA PRO A 4 -24.33 1.79 35.55
C PRO A 4 -23.52 1.48 34.29
N THR A 5 -24.20 1.02 33.23
CA THR A 5 -23.62 0.69 31.92
C THR A 5 -22.94 1.88 31.25
N GLY A 6 -23.50 3.09 31.33
CA GLY A 6 -22.92 4.28 30.71
C GLY A 6 -21.56 4.65 31.32
N ARG A 7 -21.42 4.50 32.64
CA ARG A 7 -20.16 4.76 33.34
C ARG A 7 -19.10 3.68 33.09
N VAL A 8 -19.53 2.44 32.87
CA VAL A 8 -18.63 1.34 32.46
C VAL A 8 -18.07 1.59 31.05
N LEU A 9 -18.89 2.10 30.13
CA LEU A 9 -18.43 2.49 28.79
C LEU A 9 -17.46 3.68 28.81
N ILE A 10 -17.72 4.69 29.64
CA ILE A 10 -16.78 5.81 29.83
C ILE A 10 -15.46 5.32 30.45
N LEU A 11 -15.52 4.37 31.41
CA LEU A 11 -14.31 3.74 31.95
C LEU A 11 -13.52 3.01 30.85
N LEU A 12 -14.21 2.26 29.98
CA LEU A 12 -13.59 1.59 28.84
C LEU A 12 -12.88 2.58 27.91
N GLU A 13 -13.56 3.67 27.53
CA GLU A 13 -13.00 4.74 26.69
C GLU A 13 -11.74 5.37 27.31
N LEU A 14 -11.77 5.64 28.63
CA LEU A 14 -10.62 6.17 29.36
C LEU A 14 -9.43 5.21 29.31
N LEU A 15 -9.65 3.90 29.41
CA LEU A 15 -8.60 2.89 29.31
C LEU A 15 -8.12 2.69 27.85
N GLN A 16 -9.00 2.88 26.86
CA GLN A 16 -8.67 2.80 25.43
C GLN A 16 -7.82 3.96 24.93
N SER A 17 -7.91 5.13 25.58
CA SER A 17 -7.01 6.27 25.31
C SER A 17 -5.53 5.98 25.59
N GLY A 18 -5.22 4.82 26.17
CA GLY A 18 -3.87 4.33 26.39
C GLY A 18 -3.29 4.71 27.76
N GLY A 19 -2.14 4.07 28.07
CA GLY A 19 -1.41 4.26 29.33
C GLY A 19 -2.00 3.51 30.54
N THR A 20 -1.33 3.63 31.67
CA THR A 20 -1.81 3.13 32.97
C THR A 20 -2.53 4.27 33.70
N ARG A 21 -3.79 4.07 34.06
CA ARG A 21 -4.63 5.08 34.74
C ARG A 21 -4.83 4.72 36.20
N THR A 22 -4.57 5.67 37.10
CA THR A 22 -4.71 5.40 38.54
C THR A 22 -6.18 5.31 38.95
N VAL A 23 -6.48 4.61 40.05
CA VAL A 23 -7.85 4.52 40.57
C VAL A 23 -8.41 5.89 40.95
N ALA A 24 -7.55 6.78 41.46
CA ALA A 24 -7.93 8.14 41.83
C ALA A 24 -8.33 8.97 40.58
N GLU A 25 -7.51 8.91 39.52
CA GLU A 25 -7.81 9.58 38.26
C GLU A 25 -9.14 9.11 37.63
N LEU A 26 -9.37 7.80 37.63
CA LEU A 26 -10.61 7.21 37.11
C LEU A 26 -11.82 7.60 37.97
N ALA A 27 -11.67 7.62 39.29
CA ALA A 27 -12.71 8.03 40.24
C ALA A 27 -13.12 9.48 39.99
N ASP A 28 -12.15 10.39 39.86
CA ASP A 28 -12.39 11.81 39.61
C ASP A 28 -13.09 12.03 38.27
N ARG A 29 -12.61 11.39 37.19
CA ARG A 29 -13.21 11.54 35.84
C ARG A 29 -14.62 10.94 35.74
N LEU A 30 -14.88 9.85 36.44
CA LEU A 30 -16.19 9.18 36.43
C LEU A 30 -17.18 9.79 37.45
N GLY A 31 -16.69 10.66 38.34
CA GLY A 31 -17.46 11.23 39.45
C GLY A 31 -17.98 10.16 40.42
N VAL A 32 -17.14 9.17 40.74
CA VAL A 32 -17.49 8.03 41.62
C VAL A 32 -16.34 7.69 42.58
N GLU A 33 -16.65 6.99 43.66
CA GLU A 33 -15.62 6.52 44.61
C GLU A 33 -14.78 5.37 44.04
N GLY A 34 -13.54 5.22 44.54
CA GLY A 34 -12.60 4.18 44.07
C GLY A 34 -13.13 2.74 44.15
N ARG A 35 -13.97 2.40 45.15
CA ARG A 35 -14.62 1.08 45.23
C ARG A 35 -15.56 0.81 44.04
N THR A 36 -16.18 1.86 43.49
CA THR A 36 -17.07 1.77 42.34
C THR A 36 -16.28 1.64 41.05
N VAL A 37 -15.11 2.28 40.94
CA VAL A 37 -14.18 2.06 39.84
C VAL A 37 -13.77 0.58 39.76
N ARG A 38 -13.39 -0.03 40.90
CA ARG A 38 -13.05 -1.46 40.95
C ARG A 38 -14.21 -2.34 40.45
N ARG A 39 -15.43 -2.08 40.94
CA ARG A 39 -16.63 -2.78 40.49
C ARG A 39 -16.90 -2.63 38.98
N TYR A 40 -16.61 -1.46 38.40
CA TYR A 40 -16.74 -1.26 36.95
C TYR A 40 -15.64 -1.98 36.16
N VAL A 41 -14.42 -2.06 36.70
CA VAL A 41 -13.35 -2.88 36.12
C VAL A 41 -13.74 -4.35 36.13
N ASP A 42 -14.28 -4.86 37.25
CA ASP A 42 -14.76 -6.24 37.33
C ASP A 42 -15.85 -6.51 36.27
N HIS A 43 -16.77 -5.57 36.05
CA HIS A 43 -17.77 -5.68 34.99
C HIS A 43 -17.15 -5.68 33.58
N LEU A 44 -16.06 -4.95 33.33
CA LEU A 44 -15.34 -5.05 32.05
C LEU A 44 -14.70 -6.44 31.89
N ILE A 45 -14.13 -7.00 32.96
CA ILE A 45 -13.56 -8.35 32.97
C ILE A 45 -14.63 -9.41 32.69
N ASP A 46 -15.81 -9.28 33.30
CA ASP A 46 -16.97 -10.15 33.06
C ASP A 46 -17.47 -10.10 31.60
N LEU A 47 -17.19 -9.01 30.88
CA LEU A 47 -17.50 -8.83 29.46
C LEU A 47 -16.34 -9.28 28.53
N ASP A 48 -15.41 -10.09 29.04
CA ASP A 48 -14.20 -10.53 28.34
C ASP A 48 -13.29 -9.36 27.88
N ILE A 49 -13.37 -8.19 28.53
CA ILE A 49 -12.47 -7.07 28.26
C ILE A 49 -11.27 -7.18 29.21
N PRO A 50 -10.04 -7.38 28.70
CA PRO A 50 -8.90 -7.71 29.54
C PRO A 50 -8.32 -6.45 30.20
N VAL A 51 -8.66 -6.21 31.45
CA VAL A 51 -8.09 -5.12 32.24
C VAL A 51 -6.98 -5.65 33.15
N GLU A 52 -5.76 -5.14 33.01
CA GLU A 52 -4.63 -5.45 33.89
C GLU A 52 -4.55 -4.47 35.06
N SER A 53 -4.24 -5.00 36.24
CA SER A 53 -3.88 -4.19 37.41
C SER A 53 -2.35 -4.12 37.54
N VAL A 54 -1.80 -2.92 37.36
CA VAL A 54 -0.37 -2.63 37.56
C VAL A 54 -0.17 -2.18 39.02
N ARG A 55 0.70 -2.86 39.76
CA ARG A 55 1.02 -2.50 41.15
C ARG A 55 2.13 -1.43 41.21
N GLY A 56 2.13 -0.61 42.27
CA GLY A 56 3.18 0.39 42.54
C GLY A 56 2.62 1.78 42.88
N ARG A 57 3.50 2.74 43.18
CA ARG A 57 3.15 4.13 43.55
C ARG A 57 2.39 4.87 42.44
N TYR A 58 2.63 4.50 41.18
CA TYR A 58 1.91 4.96 39.99
C TYR A 58 1.10 3.83 39.34
N GLY A 59 0.76 2.81 40.14
CA GLY A 59 -0.04 1.67 39.72
C GLY A 59 -1.49 2.05 39.43
N GLY A 60 -2.17 1.22 38.66
CA GLY A 60 -3.49 1.52 38.16
C GLY A 60 -4.04 0.43 37.25
N TYR A 61 -5.03 0.78 36.46
CA TYR A 61 -5.63 -0.10 35.48
C TYR A 61 -5.19 0.31 34.07
N ARG A 62 -4.99 -0.69 33.21
CA ARG A 62 -4.78 -0.53 31.77
C ARG A 62 -5.42 -1.68 31.03
N LEU A 63 -5.67 -1.53 29.73
CA LEU A 63 -6.05 -2.67 28.90
C LEU A 63 -4.84 -3.55 28.61
N ALA A 64 -5.01 -4.87 28.69
CA ALA A 64 -3.99 -5.84 28.29
C ALA A 64 -3.76 -5.76 26.78
N ALA A 65 -2.49 -5.88 26.37
CA ALA A 65 -2.16 -6.01 24.95
C ALA A 65 -2.41 -7.45 24.47
N GLY A 66 -3.03 -7.62 23.30
CA GLY A 66 -2.99 -8.88 22.56
C GLY A 66 -4.17 -9.85 22.71
N TYR A 67 -5.19 -9.53 23.50
CA TYR A 67 -6.50 -10.20 23.37
C TYR A 67 -7.32 -9.45 22.31
N ARG A 68 -8.30 -10.09 21.66
CA ARG A 68 -9.13 -9.53 20.56
C ARG A 68 -9.32 -8.03 20.68
N LEU A 69 -9.22 -7.29 19.56
CA LEU A 69 -9.45 -5.84 19.51
C LEU A 69 -10.70 -5.50 20.33
N PRO A 70 -10.57 -4.80 21.48
CA PRO A 70 -11.72 -4.46 22.30
C PRO A 70 -12.68 -3.58 21.50
N PRO A 71 -13.94 -3.41 21.92
CA PRO A 71 -14.89 -2.54 21.22
C PRO A 71 -14.34 -1.11 21.11
N LEU A 72 -13.75 -0.75 19.98
CA LEU A 72 -13.14 0.56 19.78
C LEU A 72 -14.23 1.60 19.58
N MET A 73 -14.22 2.63 20.42
CA MET A 73 -15.06 3.80 20.22
C MET A 73 -14.34 4.76 19.27
N PHE A 74 -14.88 4.94 18.06
CA PHE A 74 -14.39 5.93 17.12
C PHE A 74 -15.29 7.17 17.16
N SER A 75 -14.67 8.35 17.14
CA SER A 75 -15.35 9.57 16.69
C SER A 75 -15.67 9.50 15.20
N ASP A 76 -16.57 10.38 14.75
CA ASP A 76 -16.95 10.51 13.34
C ASP A 76 -15.73 10.72 12.42
N ASP A 77 -14.79 11.58 12.83
CA ASP A 77 -13.58 11.89 12.07
C ASP A 77 -12.58 10.71 12.05
N GLU A 78 -12.41 10.01 13.16
CA GLU A 78 -11.54 8.82 13.22
C GLU A 78 -12.10 7.67 12.38
N ALA A 79 -13.41 7.45 12.44
CA ALA A 79 -14.08 6.44 11.61
C ALA A 79 -13.91 6.75 10.12
N LEU A 80 -14.04 8.03 9.74
CA LEU A 80 -13.80 8.48 8.36
C LEU A 80 -12.35 8.29 7.94
N ALA A 81 -11.38 8.63 8.80
CA ALA A 81 -9.95 8.47 8.52
C ALA A 81 -9.57 7.00 8.28
N VAL A 82 -10.05 6.09 9.14
CA VAL A 82 -9.81 4.65 8.97
C VAL A 82 -10.44 4.14 7.67
N LEU A 83 -11.68 4.56 7.39
CA LEU A 83 -12.39 4.13 6.19
C LEU A 83 -11.72 4.62 4.90
N LEU A 84 -11.29 5.89 4.88
CA LEU A 84 -10.48 6.44 3.77
C LEU A 84 -9.16 5.69 3.62
N GLY A 85 -8.47 5.38 4.72
CA GLY A 85 -7.22 4.61 4.70
C GLY A 85 -7.41 3.21 4.12
N LEU A 86 -8.49 2.50 4.49
CA LEU A 86 -8.83 1.18 3.94
C LEU A 86 -9.14 1.25 2.44
N LEU A 87 -9.89 2.26 2.01
CA LEU A 87 -10.29 2.43 0.61
C LEU A 87 -9.14 2.90 -0.28
N ALA A 88 -8.34 3.86 0.19
CA ALA A 88 -7.14 4.33 -0.49
C ALA A 88 -6.09 3.22 -0.55
N GLY A 89 -5.87 2.49 0.55
CA GLY A 89 -4.98 1.33 0.57
C GLY A 89 -5.39 0.22 -0.39
N ARG A 90 -6.71 0.02 -0.60
CA ARG A 90 -7.23 -0.92 -1.61
C ARG A 90 -7.00 -0.41 -3.02
N ARG A 91 -7.40 0.82 -3.35
CA ARG A 91 -7.24 1.37 -4.71
C ARG A 91 -5.76 1.48 -5.09
N ASN A 92 -4.91 1.79 -4.13
CA ASN A 92 -3.47 1.86 -4.32
C ASN A 92 -2.77 0.50 -4.15
N GLY A 93 -3.46 -0.62 -3.95
CA GLY A 93 -2.81 -1.95 -3.83
C GLY A 93 -1.86 -2.15 -2.63
N TRP A 94 -1.83 -1.23 -1.68
CA TRP A 94 -0.94 -1.30 -0.50
C TRP A 94 -1.49 -2.18 0.62
N ALA A 95 -2.79 -2.47 0.63
CA ALA A 95 -3.43 -3.25 1.68
C ALA A 95 -2.82 -4.68 1.74
N PRO A 96 -2.11 -5.06 2.83
CA PRO A 96 -1.52 -6.40 2.99
C PRO A 96 -2.53 -7.49 3.29
N THR A 97 -3.77 -7.09 3.53
CA THR A 97 -4.84 -7.96 4.01
C THR A 97 -5.55 -8.63 2.85
N ASP A 98 -6.04 -9.84 3.11
CA ASP A 98 -7.07 -10.47 2.29
C ASP A 98 -8.16 -9.42 2.00
N VAL A 99 -8.52 -9.26 0.73
CA VAL A 99 -9.49 -8.26 0.25
C VAL A 99 -10.77 -8.33 1.09
N THR A 100 -11.15 -9.55 1.48
CA THR A 100 -12.32 -9.83 2.31
C THR A 100 -12.25 -9.22 3.72
N ALA A 101 -11.07 -9.17 4.34
CA ALA A 101 -10.89 -8.60 5.67
C ALA A 101 -11.02 -7.07 5.66
N SER A 102 -10.45 -6.41 4.64
CA SER A 102 -10.60 -4.97 4.43
C SER A 102 -12.05 -4.59 4.14
N GLU A 103 -12.75 -5.37 3.31
CA GLU A 103 -14.18 -5.17 3.02
C GLU A 103 -15.04 -5.36 4.26
N THR A 104 -14.77 -6.40 5.04
CA THR A 104 -15.48 -6.67 6.30
C THR A 104 -15.24 -5.56 7.32
N ALA A 105 -14.01 -5.06 7.44
CA ALA A 105 -13.68 -3.93 8.32
C ALA A 105 -14.38 -2.64 7.87
N ALA A 106 -14.32 -2.32 6.57
CA ALA A 106 -15.01 -1.17 5.99
C ALA A 106 -16.53 -1.25 6.21
N ALA A 107 -17.13 -2.43 6.02
CA ALA A 107 -18.56 -2.66 6.25
C ALA A 107 -18.95 -2.46 7.73
N LYS A 108 -18.13 -2.95 8.66
CA LYS A 108 -18.34 -2.76 10.11
C LYS A 108 -18.32 -1.28 10.49
N ILE A 109 -17.39 -0.49 9.93
CA ILE A 109 -17.27 0.94 10.20
C ILE A 109 -18.43 1.72 9.52
N ARG A 110 -18.75 1.42 8.26
CA ARG A 110 -19.90 2.02 7.55
C ARG A 110 -21.22 1.82 8.27
N ARG A 111 -21.41 0.68 8.95
CA ARG A 111 -22.64 0.38 9.69
C ARG A 111 -22.87 1.29 10.90
N VAL A 112 -21.82 1.86 11.48
CA VAL A 112 -21.91 2.72 12.67
C VAL A 112 -21.80 4.21 12.35
N LEU A 113 -21.42 4.57 11.12
CA LEU A 113 -21.31 5.95 10.67
C LEU A 113 -22.70 6.60 10.42
N PRO A 114 -22.87 7.88 10.76
CA PRO A 114 -24.05 8.65 10.37
C PRO A 114 -24.26 8.67 8.84
N ALA A 115 -25.51 8.54 8.40
CA ALA A 115 -25.88 8.54 6.98
C ALA A 115 -25.37 9.76 6.17
N PRO A 116 -25.32 11.00 6.73
CA PRO A 116 -24.74 12.14 6.03
C PRO A 116 -23.25 11.99 5.71
N LEU A 117 -22.46 11.40 6.61
CA LEU A 117 -21.02 11.18 6.40
C LEU A 117 -20.76 10.07 5.39
N THR A 118 -21.57 9.01 5.43
CA THR A 118 -21.50 7.92 4.43
C THR A 118 -21.72 8.46 3.02
N ARG A 119 -22.75 9.31 2.82
CA ARG A 119 -23.03 9.93 1.51
C ARG A 119 -21.88 10.82 1.03
N ARG A 120 -21.31 11.65 1.90
CA ARG A 120 -20.17 12.51 1.55
C ARG A 120 -18.94 11.69 1.14
N LEU A 121 -18.69 10.59 1.83
CA LEU A 121 -17.62 9.67 1.47
C LEU A 121 -17.87 9.02 0.10
N ASP A 122 -19.08 8.52 -0.16
CA ASP A 122 -19.40 7.90 -1.44
C ASP A 122 -19.22 8.90 -2.60
N THR A 123 -19.65 10.17 -2.43
CA THR A 123 -19.37 11.25 -3.39
C THR A 123 -17.88 11.50 -3.60
N LEU A 124 -17.07 11.53 -2.52
CA LEU A 124 -15.62 11.70 -2.65
C LEU A 124 -15.00 10.54 -3.44
N LEU A 125 -15.42 9.30 -3.18
CA LEU A 125 -14.91 8.12 -3.87
C LEU A 125 -15.32 8.07 -5.35
N GLU A 126 -16.50 8.57 -5.69
CA GLU A 126 -16.97 8.72 -7.07
C GLU A 126 -16.17 9.79 -7.83
N SER A 127 -15.70 10.84 -7.13
CA SER A 127 -14.88 11.91 -7.72
C SER A 127 -13.36 11.67 -7.70
N PHE A 128 -12.92 10.61 -7.03
CA PHE A 128 -11.51 10.27 -6.88
C PHE A 128 -11.15 9.20 -7.90
N ASP A 129 -10.11 9.43 -8.70
CA ASP A 129 -9.51 8.43 -9.59
C ASP A 129 -8.09 8.13 -9.16
N VAL A 130 -7.65 6.88 -9.35
CA VAL A 130 -6.27 6.46 -9.11
C VAL A 130 -5.64 6.15 -10.45
N THR A 131 -4.56 6.87 -10.77
CA THR A 131 -3.88 6.84 -12.07
C THR A 131 -3.23 5.49 -12.40
N GLU A 132 -3.00 4.65 -11.39
CA GLU A 132 -2.42 3.31 -11.55
C GLU A 132 -3.35 2.27 -10.90
N GLN A 133 -4.10 1.52 -11.71
CA GLN A 133 -4.80 0.34 -11.21
C GLN A 133 -3.77 -0.78 -10.97
N PRO A 134 -3.71 -1.37 -9.76
CA PRO A 134 -2.91 -2.55 -9.54
C PRO A 134 -3.41 -3.68 -10.43
N ASP A 135 -2.51 -4.25 -11.22
CA ASP A 135 -2.67 -5.52 -11.92
C ASP A 135 -3.32 -6.55 -10.98
N ALA A 136 -4.23 -7.41 -11.47
CA ALA A 136 -5.06 -8.34 -10.68
C ALA A 136 -4.30 -9.46 -9.90
N ALA A 137 -3.00 -9.29 -9.68
CA ALA A 137 -2.19 -10.16 -8.84
C ALA A 137 -2.65 -10.08 -7.37
N ALA A 138 -2.61 -11.21 -6.68
CA ALA A 138 -2.93 -11.27 -5.26
C ALA A 138 -1.99 -10.35 -4.45
N PRO A 139 -2.49 -9.57 -3.49
CA PRO A 139 -1.66 -8.71 -2.66
C PRO A 139 -0.65 -9.54 -1.85
N ALA A 140 0.46 -8.90 -1.49
CA ALA A 140 1.44 -9.51 -0.60
C ALA A 140 0.78 -9.86 0.74
N GLN A 141 0.97 -11.09 1.21
CA GLN A 141 0.37 -11.56 2.46
C GLN A 141 0.92 -10.76 3.64
N ALA A 142 0.04 -10.29 4.54
CA ALA A 142 0.43 -9.55 5.75
C ALA A 142 1.51 -10.27 6.57
N ALA A 143 1.43 -11.59 6.71
CA ALA A 143 2.41 -12.39 7.45
C ALA A 143 3.82 -12.29 6.83
N VAL A 144 3.91 -12.29 5.49
CA VAL A 144 5.17 -12.14 4.74
C VAL A 144 5.74 -10.75 4.96
N LEU A 145 4.93 -9.70 4.83
CA LEU A 145 5.40 -8.32 5.04
C LEU A 145 5.89 -8.09 6.47
N LEU A 146 5.17 -8.61 7.46
CA LEU A 146 5.54 -8.50 8.88
C LEU A 146 6.85 -9.27 9.16
N ALA A 147 7.01 -10.47 8.61
CA ALA A 147 8.24 -11.25 8.77
C ALA A 147 9.46 -10.54 8.16
N ILE A 148 9.31 -9.94 6.99
CA ILE A 148 10.37 -9.14 6.34
C ILE A 148 10.67 -7.87 7.14
N ALA A 149 9.65 -7.14 7.59
CA ALA A 149 9.83 -5.92 8.37
C ALA A 149 10.57 -6.22 9.69
N ASP A 150 10.24 -7.33 10.35
CA ASP A 150 10.96 -7.79 11.55
C ASP A 150 12.43 -8.11 11.25
N ALA A 151 12.69 -8.79 10.13
CA ALA A 151 14.05 -9.13 9.72
C ALA A 151 14.88 -7.89 9.35
N VAL A 152 14.30 -6.91 8.66
CA VAL A 152 14.93 -5.61 8.38
C VAL A 152 15.29 -4.90 9.69
N ARG A 153 14.34 -4.84 10.64
CA ARG A 153 14.54 -4.17 11.93
C ARG A 153 15.67 -4.80 12.75
N HIS A 154 15.73 -6.13 12.77
CA HIS A 154 16.75 -6.87 13.53
C HIS A 154 18.00 -7.23 12.72
N ARG A 155 18.10 -6.76 11.47
CA ARG A 155 19.20 -7.05 10.53
C ARG A 155 19.48 -8.55 10.39
N ARG A 156 18.42 -9.36 10.32
CA ARG A 156 18.52 -10.82 10.22
C ARG A 156 18.43 -11.27 8.77
N PRO A 157 19.27 -12.21 8.32
CA PRO A 157 19.11 -12.81 7.00
C PRO A 157 17.77 -13.54 6.90
N VAL A 158 17.14 -13.49 5.73
CA VAL A 158 15.90 -14.21 5.45
C VAL A 158 16.07 -15.14 4.27
N THR A 159 15.40 -16.28 4.31
CA THR A 159 15.18 -17.12 3.14
C THR A 159 13.81 -16.83 2.58
N ILE A 160 13.73 -16.53 1.29
CA ILE A 160 12.50 -16.27 0.56
C ILE A 160 12.27 -17.35 -0.49
N ARG A 161 11.04 -17.86 -0.58
CA ARG A 161 10.59 -18.69 -1.70
C ARG A 161 9.89 -17.80 -2.72
N TYR A 162 10.60 -17.51 -3.81
CA TYR A 162 10.20 -16.52 -4.81
C TYR A 162 9.88 -17.17 -6.15
N THR A 163 8.73 -16.82 -6.72
CA THR A 163 8.34 -17.24 -8.06
C THR A 163 8.64 -16.13 -9.07
N ASP A 164 9.49 -16.42 -10.05
CA ASP A 164 9.86 -15.44 -11.08
C ASP A 164 8.70 -15.18 -12.08
N ARG A 165 8.88 -14.19 -12.97
CA ARG A 165 7.90 -13.85 -14.02
C ARG A 165 7.59 -15.02 -14.97
N ARG A 166 8.47 -16.02 -15.06
CA ARG A 166 8.33 -17.21 -15.91
C ARG A 166 7.69 -18.38 -15.16
N GLY A 167 7.21 -18.16 -13.93
CA GLY A 167 6.61 -19.19 -13.09
C GLY A 167 7.61 -20.13 -12.43
N ARG A 168 8.91 -19.84 -12.49
CA ARG A 168 9.94 -20.69 -11.87
C ARG A 168 10.12 -20.30 -10.41
N GLY A 169 9.85 -21.26 -9.53
CA GLY A 169 10.15 -21.14 -8.10
C GLY A 169 11.65 -21.20 -7.85
N SER A 170 12.15 -20.31 -6.98
CA SER A 170 13.51 -20.34 -6.48
C SER A 170 13.52 -20.01 -5.00
N GLU A 171 14.46 -20.62 -4.27
CA GLU A 171 14.73 -20.28 -2.88
C GLU A 171 16.00 -19.46 -2.80
N ARG A 172 15.95 -18.31 -2.12
CA ARG A 172 17.04 -17.34 -2.08
C ARG A 172 17.25 -16.84 -0.67
N VAL A 173 18.51 -16.60 -0.31
CA VAL A 173 18.86 -15.89 0.92
C VAL A 173 18.99 -14.42 0.59
N LEU A 174 18.47 -13.57 1.47
CA LEU A 174 18.47 -12.13 1.30
C LEU A 174 18.89 -11.45 2.59
N HIS A 175 19.83 -10.51 2.49
CA HIS A 175 20.13 -9.53 3.54
C HIS A 175 19.26 -8.30 3.28
N SER A 176 18.06 -8.27 3.88
CA SER A 176 17.02 -7.28 3.58
C SER A 176 17.30 -5.92 4.22
N TYR A 177 17.47 -4.89 3.40
CA TYR A 177 17.77 -3.51 3.84
C TYR A 177 16.53 -2.69 4.12
N GLY A 178 15.47 -2.90 3.35
CA GLY A 178 14.25 -2.12 3.51
C GLY A 178 13.08 -2.70 2.73
N LEU A 179 11.88 -2.36 3.23
CA LEU A 179 10.60 -2.65 2.60
C LEU A 179 10.01 -1.33 2.09
N VAL A 180 9.60 -1.29 0.83
CA VAL A 180 9.15 -0.07 0.15
C VAL A 180 7.87 -0.36 -0.63
N ALA A 181 6.89 0.54 -0.51
CA ALA A 181 5.68 0.53 -1.34
C ALA A 181 5.87 1.47 -2.55
N HIS A 182 5.66 0.96 -3.76
CA HIS A 182 5.78 1.73 -5.01
C HIS A 182 4.79 1.21 -6.06
N ALA A 183 4.13 2.09 -6.81
CA ALA A 183 3.17 1.75 -7.87
C ALA A 183 2.19 0.63 -7.46
N GLY A 184 1.63 0.79 -6.26
CA GLY A 184 0.72 -0.14 -5.62
C GLY A 184 1.22 -1.55 -5.30
N ARG A 185 2.53 -1.72 -5.14
CA ARG A 185 3.15 -3.00 -4.83
C ARG A 185 4.21 -2.84 -3.74
N TRP A 186 4.39 -3.89 -2.95
CA TRP A 186 5.44 -3.98 -1.94
C TRP A 186 6.70 -4.63 -2.52
N TYR A 187 7.85 -4.01 -2.25
CA TYR A 187 9.17 -4.47 -2.67
C TYR A 187 10.09 -4.56 -1.46
N VAL A 188 10.90 -5.60 -1.41
CA VAL A 188 12.06 -5.66 -0.50
C VAL A 188 13.31 -5.47 -1.32
N THR A 189 14.23 -4.66 -0.81
CA THR A 189 15.56 -4.48 -1.38
C THR A 189 16.59 -5.08 -0.44
N GLY A 190 17.55 -5.82 -0.98
CA GLY A 190 18.63 -6.40 -0.19
C GLY A 190 19.70 -7.07 -1.05
N THR A 191 20.82 -7.44 -0.45
CA THR A 191 21.87 -8.17 -1.17
C THR A 191 21.65 -9.68 -1.10
N ASP A 192 21.81 -10.36 -2.23
CA ASP A 192 21.93 -11.83 -2.27
C ASP A 192 23.38 -12.20 -1.90
N PRO A 193 23.65 -12.79 -0.73
CA PRO A 193 25.02 -13.07 -0.29
C PRO A 193 25.74 -14.10 -1.16
N ARG A 194 25.01 -14.89 -1.97
CA ARG A 194 25.64 -15.84 -2.91
C ARG A 194 26.20 -15.16 -4.15
N LEU A 195 25.56 -14.08 -4.58
CA LEU A 195 25.91 -13.34 -5.80
C LEU A 195 26.67 -12.04 -5.50
N GLY A 196 26.58 -11.53 -4.27
CA GLY A 196 27.18 -10.24 -3.90
C GLY A 196 26.51 -9.04 -4.56
N GLU A 197 25.28 -9.21 -5.08
CA GLU A 197 24.55 -8.18 -5.82
C GLU A 197 23.30 -7.72 -5.06
N ASP A 198 23.04 -6.42 -5.12
CA ASP A 198 21.79 -5.83 -4.65
C ASP A 198 20.65 -6.22 -5.58
N ARG A 199 19.58 -6.74 -4.98
CA ARG A 199 18.39 -7.21 -5.70
C ARG A 199 17.13 -6.74 -5.02
N THR A 200 16.16 -6.42 -5.87
CA THR A 200 14.81 -6.07 -5.45
C THR A 200 13.86 -7.22 -5.75
N PHE A 201 13.12 -7.66 -4.74
CA PHE A 201 12.09 -8.68 -4.90
C PHE A 201 10.71 -8.10 -4.65
N ARG A 202 9.74 -8.51 -5.47
CA ARG A 202 8.34 -8.17 -5.28
C ARG A 202 7.69 -9.09 -4.25
N MET A 203 6.98 -8.52 -3.28
CA MET A 203 6.40 -9.29 -2.16
C MET A 203 5.14 -10.07 -2.54
N ASP A 204 4.42 -9.67 -3.59
CA ASP A 204 3.28 -10.43 -4.13
C ASP A 204 3.70 -11.78 -4.74
N ARG A 205 4.98 -11.97 -5.03
CA ARG A 205 5.56 -13.20 -5.60
C ARG A 205 6.32 -14.05 -4.60
N VAL A 206 6.38 -13.59 -3.34
CA VAL A 206 6.98 -14.35 -2.25
C VAL A 206 5.90 -15.22 -1.64
N THR A 207 6.12 -16.53 -1.69
CA THR A 207 5.17 -17.53 -1.19
C THR A 207 5.43 -17.91 0.27
N ASP A 208 6.68 -17.75 0.73
CA ASP A 208 7.10 -18.14 2.07
C ASP A 208 8.37 -17.34 2.46
N VAL A 209 8.48 -17.00 3.74
CA VAL A 209 9.63 -16.28 4.32
C VAL A 209 10.02 -16.94 5.63
N ARG A 210 11.31 -17.23 5.77
CA ARG A 210 11.88 -17.81 6.99
C ARG A 210 13.09 -17.01 7.44
N THR A 211 13.04 -16.47 8.65
CA THR A 211 14.17 -15.74 9.22
C THR A 211 15.26 -16.71 9.68
N LEU A 212 16.48 -16.49 9.24
CA LEU A 212 17.64 -17.30 9.58
C LEU A 212 18.30 -16.79 10.88
N PRO A 213 19.12 -17.63 11.54
CA PRO A 213 20.03 -17.17 12.58
C PRO A 213 21.15 -16.30 12.00
N GLY A 214 21.70 -15.42 12.83
CA GLY A 214 22.77 -14.48 12.46
C GLY A 214 22.26 -13.06 12.19
N SER A 215 23.21 -12.15 12.03
CA SER A 215 22.98 -10.75 11.67
C SER A 215 23.92 -10.34 10.54
N PHE A 216 23.52 -9.34 9.78
CA PHE A 216 24.39 -8.70 8.79
C PHE A 216 24.46 -7.20 9.04
N ASP A 217 25.52 -6.55 8.56
CA ASP A 217 25.60 -5.10 8.57
C ASP A 217 25.18 -4.55 7.20
N PRO A 218 24.07 -3.78 7.13
CA PRO A 218 23.69 -3.12 5.88
C PRO A 218 24.72 -2.05 5.51
N PRO A 219 24.81 -1.67 4.21
CA PRO A 219 25.58 -0.50 3.79
C PRO A 219 25.19 0.73 4.61
N ALA A 220 26.18 1.53 5.01
CA ALA A 220 25.92 2.79 5.70
C ALA A 220 25.05 3.69 4.82
N GLU A 221 23.99 4.26 5.39
CA GLU A 221 23.08 5.21 4.71
C GLU A 221 22.33 4.63 3.48
N PHE A 222 21.93 3.35 3.51
CA PHE A 222 21.12 2.79 2.44
C PHE A 222 19.68 3.33 2.42
N ASP A 223 19.37 4.20 1.45
CA ASP A 223 18.00 4.65 1.17
C ASP A 223 17.31 3.64 0.24
N ALA A 224 16.53 2.72 0.83
CA ALA A 224 15.82 1.69 0.09
C ALA A 224 14.81 2.26 -0.91
N ALA A 225 14.19 3.41 -0.62
CA ALA A 225 13.22 4.03 -1.52
C ALA A 225 13.93 4.65 -2.72
N ARG A 226 15.03 5.37 -2.49
CA ARG A 226 15.87 5.90 -3.57
C ARG A 226 16.49 4.79 -4.40
N HIS A 227 17.01 3.73 -3.78
CA HIS A 227 17.55 2.57 -4.49
C HIS A 227 16.48 1.82 -5.28
N LEU A 228 15.23 1.76 -4.78
CA LEU A 228 14.14 1.18 -5.54
C LEU A 228 13.79 2.04 -6.76
N VAL A 229 13.65 3.35 -6.60
CA VAL A 229 13.30 4.27 -7.69
C VAL A 229 14.45 4.39 -8.70
N SER A 230 15.70 4.49 -8.24
CA SER A 230 16.88 4.50 -9.10
C SER A 230 17.13 3.13 -9.70
N GLY A 231 16.87 2.05 -8.96
CA GLY A 231 16.91 0.68 -9.45
C GLY A 231 15.84 0.44 -10.50
N PHE A 232 14.65 1.01 -10.39
CA PHE A 232 13.71 1.04 -11.51
C PHE A 232 14.28 1.87 -12.65
N ALA A 233 14.78 3.07 -12.40
CA ALA A 233 15.33 3.95 -13.44
C ALA A 233 16.60 3.40 -14.16
N ALA A 234 17.38 2.56 -13.49
CA ALA A 234 18.71 2.08 -13.88
C ALA A 234 18.81 0.57 -14.09
N ALA A 235 17.90 -0.25 -13.54
CA ALA A 235 17.84 -1.66 -13.89
C ALA A 235 17.35 -1.74 -15.32
N ASP A 236 18.27 -2.09 -16.22
CA ASP A 236 18.08 -2.41 -17.63
C ASP A 236 16.61 -2.64 -18.00
N TYR A 237 15.91 -1.54 -18.27
CA TYR A 237 14.62 -1.63 -18.93
C TYR A 237 14.93 -2.27 -20.26
N ARG A 238 14.42 -3.50 -20.44
CA ARG A 238 14.65 -4.33 -21.62
C ARG A 238 14.38 -3.56 -22.93
N TYR A 239 13.55 -2.53 -22.87
CA TYR A 239 13.18 -1.69 -23.99
C TYR A 239 13.36 -0.21 -23.66
N ASP A 240 14.31 0.41 -24.37
CA ASP A 240 14.41 1.85 -24.51
C ASP A 240 13.55 2.28 -25.71
N ILE A 241 12.52 3.08 -25.46
CA ILE A 241 11.47 3.40 -26.41
C ILE A 241 11.57 4.87 -26.79
N GLY A 242 11.87 5.12 -28.06
CA GLY A 242 11.86 6.44 -28.66
C GLY A 242 10.63 6.60 -29.53
N LEU A 243 9.79 7.57 -29.19
CA LEU A 243 8.58 7.92 -29.93
C LEU A 243 8.65 9.36 -30.38
N ARG A 244 8.02 9.66 -31.51
CA ARG A 244 7.64 11.02 -31.89
C ARG A 244 6.12 11.10 -31.96
N ILE A 245 5.53 12.02 -31.22
CA ILE A 245 4.07 12.20 -31.17
C ILE A 245 3.75 13.61 -31.64
N PHE A 246 2.79 13.74 -32.55
CA PHE A 246 2.31 15.02 -33.02
C PHE A 246 1.14 15.51 -32.15
N GLY A 247 1.26 16.70 -31.55
CA GLY A 247 0.19 17.27 -30.73
C GLY A 247 0.66 18.39 -29.80
N THR A 248 -0.16 18.68 -28.78
CA THR A 248 0.22 19.59 -27.69
C THR A 248 0.84 18.83 -26.52
N THR A 249 1.64 19.51 -25.70
CA THR A 249 2.23 18.92 -24.49
C THR A 249 1.16 18.39 -23.53
N GLU A 250 0.04 19.12 -23.39
CA GLU A 250 -1.06 18.78 -22.49
C GLU A 250 -1.72 17.45 -22.90
N GLN A 251 -1.93 17.25 -24.20
CA GLN A 251 -2.53 16.03 -24.74
C GLN A 251 -1.63 14.81 -24.52
N ILE A 252 -0.32 14.99 -24.72
CA ILE A 252 0.65 13.92 -24.48
C ILE A 252 0.71 13.59 -22.99
N ARG A 253 0.79 14.62 -22.13
CA ARG A 253 0.89 14.44 -20.67
C ARG A 253 -0.37 13.87 -20.03
N ALA A 254 -1.53 14.06 -20.63
CA ALA A 254 -2.79 13.46 -20.16
C ALA A 254 -2.72 11.92 -20.18
N HIS A 255 -2.01 11.34 -21.14
CA HIS A 255 -1.88 9.87 -21.29
C HIS A 255 -0.50 9.35 -20.89
N LEU A 256 0.53 10.19 -20.93
CA LEU A 256 1.91 9.88 -20.60
C LEU A 256 2.44 10.90 -19.57
N PRO A 257 2.16 10.70 -18.28
CA PRO A 257 2.62 11.61 -17.23
C PRO A 257 4.15 11.60 -17.12
N ALA A 258 4.69 12.66 -16.50
CA ALA A 258 6.14 12.86 -16.34
C ALA A 258 6.87 11.73 -15.57
N THR A 259 6.13 10.89 -14.85
CA THR A 259 6.65 9.69 -14.19
C THR A 259 6.94 8.54 -15.15
N VAL A 260 6.30 8.53 -16.33
CA VAL A 260 6.34 7.45 -17.31
C VAL A 260 7.16 7.83 -18.55
N ALA A 261 7.11 9.11 -18.95
CA ALA A 261 7.72 9.57 -20.18
C ALA A 261 8.41 10.93 -20.04
N THR A 262 9.59 11.03 -20.62
CA THR A 262 10.27 12.32 -20.82
C THR A 262 9.81 12.89 -22.15
N VAL A 263 9.23 14.10 -22.11
CA VAL A 263 8.70 14.79 -23.29
C VAL A 263 9.57 16.01 -23.58
N ALA A 264 10.22 16.02 -24.75
CA ALA A 264 11.04 17.12 -25.24
C ALA A 264 10.55 17.58 -26.63
N PRO A 265 10.69 18.85 -26.99
CA PRO A 265 10.40 19.28 -28.36
C PRO A 265 11.30 18.53 -29.34
N ALA A 266 10.73 18.03 -30.45
CA ALA A 266 11.53 17.40 -31.49
C ALA A 266 12.25 18.44 -32.37
N ASP A 267 11.65 19.62 -32.49
CA ASP A 267 12.09 20.74 -33.32
C ASP A 267 12.06 22.06 -32.51
N ASP A 268 12.96 23.00 -32.83
CA ASP A 268 13.08 24.31 -32.18
C ASP A 268 11.99 25.32 -32.60
N GLU A 269 11.09 24.94 -33.51
CA GLU A 269 9.98 25.80 -33.94
C GLU A 269 8.86 25.81 -32.89
N GLU A 270 8.46 27.02 -32.48
CA GLU A 270 7.34 27.26 -31.58
C GLU A 270 6.01 27.28 -32.34
N ALA A 271 5.52 26.08 -32.68
CA ALA A 271 4.17 25.88 -33.21
C ALA A 271 3.24 25.32 -32.11
N PRO A 272 1.94 25.69 -32.11
CA PRO A 272 0.96 25.19 -31.13
C PRO A 272 0.73 23.68 -31.23
N GLN A 273 0.92 23.07 -32.41
CA GLN A 273 1.00 21.63 -32.58
C GLN A 273 2.31 21.31 -33.29
N ARG A 274 3.13 20.47 -32.67
CA ARG A 274 4.44 20.08 -33.20
C ARG A 274 4.75 18.62 -32.87
N TRP A 275 5.84 18.12 -33.42
CA TRP A 275 6.38 16.84 -33.03
C TRP A 275 7.09 16.96 -31.68
N TRP A 276 6.77 16.04 -30.79
CA TRP A 276 7.43 15.88 -29.50
C TRP A 276 8.19 14.58 -29.48
N ARG A 277 9.46 14.64 -29.09
CA ARG A 277 10.24 13.44 -28.77
C ARG A 277 9.82 12.97 -27.39
N VAL A 278 9.36 11.73 -27.34
CA VAL A 278 8.88 11.09 -26.13
C VAL A 278 9.74 9.86 -25.90
N ASP A 279 10.58 9.94 -24.87
CA ASP A 279 11.42 8.83 -24.45
C ASP A 279 10.75 8.13 -23.26
N VAL A 280 10.46 6.84 -23.44
CA VAL A 280 9.82 5.97 -22.45
C VAL A 280 10.76 4.81 -22.18
N ARG A 281 10.93 4.48 -20.90
CA ARG A 281 11.66 3.27 -20.51
C ARG A 281 10.68 2.32 -19.85
N ALA A 282 10.56 1.11 -20.39
CA ALA A 282 9.56 0.15 -19.92
C ALA A 282 10.09 -1.29 -19.87
N GLU A 283 9.63 -2.05 -18.89
CA GLU A 283 9.93 -3.49 -18.78
C GLU A 283 9.12 -4.36 -19.74
N ARG A 284 7.96 -3.88 -20.19
CA ARG A 284 7.03 -4.57 -21.09
C ARG A 284 6.48 -3.58 -22.10
N LEU A 285 6.30 -4.03 -23.35
CA LEU A 285 5.75 -3.21 -24.43
C LEU A 285 4.22 -3.29 -24.56
N GLU A 286 3.58 -4.22 -23.85
CA GLU A 286 2.16 -4.57 -24.11
C GLU A 286 1.15 -3.50 -23.70
N TRP A 287 1.50 -2.67 -22.72
CA TRP A 287 0.64 -1.58 -22.24
C TRP A 287 0.68 -0.35 -23.16
N LEU A 288 1.73 -0.22 -23.99
CA LEU A 288 1.95 0.99 -24.79
C LEU A 288 1.04 1.10 -26.03
N PRO A 289 0.77 0.02 -26.81
CA PRO A 289 -0.12 0.11 -27.96
C PRO A 289 -1.54 0.60 -27.64
N PRO A 290 -2.22 0.15 -26.56
CA PRO A 290 -3.52 0.70 -26.17
C PRO A 290 -3.46 2.19 -25.81
N VAL A 291 -2.39 2.63 -25.12
CA VAL A 291 -2.20 4.04 -24.75
C VAL A 291 -1.97 4.90 -26.00
N LEU A 292 -1.15 4.44 -26.95
CA LEU A 292 -0.93 5.12 -28.23
C LEU A 292 -2.20 5.20 -29.07
N ALA A 293 -3.04 4.15 -29.05
CA ALA A 293 -4.34 4.17 -29.71
C ALA A 293 -5.32 5.15 -29.04
N ALA A 294 -5.33 5.19 -27.70
CA ALA A 294 -6.18 6.11 -26.94
C ALA A 294 -5.77 7.58 -27.12
N LEU A 295 -4.49 7.84 -27.41
CA LEU A 295 -3.98 9.18 -27.65
C LEU A 295 -4.55 9.79 -28.94
N ASP A 296 -4.99 8.95 -29.89
CA ASP A 296 -5.69 9.35 -31.14
C ASP A 296 -4.95 10.45 -31.93
N ARG A 297 -3.62 10.34 -32.02
CA ARG A 297 -2.78 11.25 -32.81
C ARG A 297 -1.79 10.50 -33.68
N PRO A 298 -1.25 11.17 -34.72
CA PRO A 298 -0.12 10.66 -35.45
C PRO A 298 1.08 10.46 -34.51
N PHE A 299 1.61 9.24 -34.50
CA PHE A 299 2.84 8.91 -33.78
C PHE A 299 3.79 8.11 -34.69
N VAL A 300 5.08 8.23 -34.44
CA VAL A 300 6.14 7.47 -35.09
C VAL A 300 6.94 6.74 -34.01
N ILE A 301 7.16 5.45 -34.23
CA ILE A 301 8.00 4.62 -33.36
C ILE A 301 9.39 4.56 -33.97
N ASP A 302 10.33 5.27 -33.34
CA ASP A 302 11.74 5.27 -33.75
C ASP A 302 12.43 4.00 -33.23
N ARG A 303 12.10 3.52 -32.02
CA ARG A 303 12.59 2.27 -31.42
C ARG A 303 11.73 1.86 -30.21
N PRO A 304 11.69 0.56 -29.82
CA PRO A 304 12.27 -0.60 -30.50
C PRO A 304 11.33 -1.17 -31.58
N GLU A 305 11.84 -2.02 -32.48
CA GLU A 305 11.04 -2.61 -33.56
C GLU A 305 9.92 -3.53 -33.04
N GLU A 306 10.15 -4.21 -31.93
CA GLU A 306 9.15 -5.07 -31.29
C GLU A 306 7.89 -4.30 -30.90
N LEU A 307 8.00 -3.01 -30.59
CA LEU A 307 6.84 -2.18 -30.31
C LEU A 307 6.01 -1.95 -31.59
N ARG A 308 6.68 -1.76 -32.73
CA ARG A 308 6.03 -1.59 -34.04
C ARG A 308 5.20 -2.83 -34.39
N ASP A 309 5.74 -4.02 -34.15
CA ASP A 309 5.03 -5.28 -34.38
C ASP A 309 3.80 -5.43 -33.46
N ARG A 310 3.93 -5.03 -32.19
CA ARG A 310 2.80 -5.06 -31.24
C ARG A 310 1.71 -4.06 -31.59
N VAL A 311 2.06 -2.87 -32.08
CA VAL A 311 1.10 -1.88 -32.57
C VAL A 311 0.39 -2.39 -33.82
N ARG A 312 1.12 -3.00 -34.77
CA ARG A 312 0.50 -3.66 -35.95
C ARG A 312 -0.48 -4.75 -35.53
N ALA A 313 -0.09 -5.64 -34.61
CA ALA A 313 -0.97 -6.69 -34.12
C ALA A 313 -2.22 -6.14 -33.41
N LEU A 314 -2.13 -5.01 -32.70
CA LEU A 314 -3.30 -4.34 -32.14
C LEU A 314 -4.20 -3.77 -33.23
N ALA A 315 -3.62 -3.08 -34.22
CA ALA A 315 -4.36 -2.51 -35.35
C ALA A 315 -5.12 -3.59 -36.13
N ASP A 316 -4.47 -4.72 -36.41
CA ASP A 316 -5.10 -5.85 -37.11
C ASP A 316 -6.28 -6.43 -36.33
N ARG A 317 -6.14 -6.57 -34.99
CA ARG A 317 -7.25 -7.04 -34.13
C ARG A 317 -8.43 -6.06 -34.09
N LEU A 318 -8.16 -4.76 -34.00
CA LEU A 318 -9.20 -3.73 -34.02
C LEU A 318 -9.90 -3.71 -35.37
N ALA A 319 -9.15 -3.78 -36.47
CA ALA A 319 -9.70 -3.83 -37.83
C ALA A 319 -10.52 -5.11 -38.07
N ALA A 320 -10.04 -6.26 -37.60
CA ALA A 320 -10.77 -7.52 -37.71
C ALA A 320 -12.07 -7.50 -36.89
N SER A 321 -12.04 -6.91 -35.69
CA SER A 321 -13.23 -6.78 -34.83
C SER A 321 -14.25 -5.83 -35.44
N ALA A 322 -13.81 -4.71 -36.03
CA ALA A 322 -14.69 -3.77 -36.72
C ALA A 322 -15.38 -4.38 -37.96
N ARG A 323 -14.79 -5.41 -38.57
CA ARG A 323 -15.35 -6.13 -39.73
C ARG A 323 -16.29 -7.28 -39.35
N ARG A 324 -16.29 -7.72 -38.09
CA ARG A 324 -17.24 -8.72 -37.60
C ARG A 324 -18.54 -8.00 -37.24
N THR A 325 -19.38 -7.81 -38.25
CA THR A 325 -20.79 -7.45 -38.07
C THR A 325 -21.60 -8.67 -37.70
#